data_AF-A0AAW5CKF3-F1
#
_entry.id   AF-A0AAW5CKF3-F1
#
_cell.length_a   1.000
_cell.length_b   1.000
_cell.length_c   1.000
_cell.angle_alpha   90.00
_cell.angle_beta   90.00
_cell.angle_gamma   90.00
#
_symmetry.space_group_name_H-M   'P 1'
#
loop_
_entity.id
_entity.type
_entity.pdbx_description
1 polymer ?
#
loop_
_entity_poly.entity_id
_entity_poly.type
_entity_poly.pdbx_seq_one_letter_code
_entity_poly.pdbx_strand_id
1 'polypeptide(L)'
;MNVLQRGVRSVLRKPIKSIILLFIVIVMSGLFLGAMASRSASIYTQDATRQAIGATFRIEGNEENRRKRLDQAMDVLGDREGSYGGVTHKWLENGADMVVTDNSFETVKEDDVKKIAQVEGIEEYNLITIATVVNPVNFSRIEDSDMDQSTDVGGVNLRGNRIMEMDMDVSAGKISLIEGRMIEKDDRDVCVISKELAELNHLKTGNLLKFNDYHDKEHSTIYSAEIIGIYETKQERKSIMYGDSYRPENTIFTDMSFPEKPSGNEGNPFYQYAIFKVQNAGKYDQVKKSVQKANIDWSRYDLIDNNGNIKNMTENFGQMDQMSMGLLLIVSVSGLVILVLVFLFWIKNRTQEIGIMMSLGKCKFEIWVQFLWEAVMISIIGMLLSFAISPIIAETSASYLAKETQTLRLEQQEQENTGTYIDGYIAPDLKIQDVEVHITKEMVLIDIGMISGILIIAVLVAGITIMKKRPKQILSEMS
;
A
#
# COMPACT_ATOMS: atom_id res chain seq x y z
N MET A 1 26.57 -25.94 -49.37
CA MET A 1 26.48 -24.94 -48.27
C MET A 1 25.12 -25.09 -47.61
N ASN A 2 25.07 -25.41 -46.31
CA ASN A 2 23.82 -25.67 -45.61
C ASN A 2 23.06 -24.35 -45.32
N VAL A 3 21.74 -24.41 -45.06
CA VAL A 3 20.86 -23.22 -44.89
C VAL A 3 21.40 -22.24 -43.83
N LEU A 4 21.96 -22.78 -42.74
CA LEU A 4 22.53 -22.02 -41.63
C LEU A 4 23.74 -21.16 -42.07
N GLN A 5 24.68 -21.75 -42.81
CA GLN A 5 25.88 -21.06 -43.32
C GLN A 5 25.53 -19.93 -44.30
N ARG A 6 24.45 -20.11 -45.07
CA ARG A 6 23.93 -19.09 -45.98
C ARG A 6 23.32 -17.91 -45.21
N GLY A 7 22.60 -18.21 -44.14
CA GLY A 7 22.05 -17.20 -43.23
C GLY A 7 23.13 -16.31 -42.63
N VAL A 8 24.19 -16.90 -42.06
CA VAL A 8 25.30 -16.14 -41.45
C VAL A 8 25.96 -15.20 -42.47
N ARG A 9 26.28 -15.71 -43.66
CA ARG A 9 26.88 -14.89 -44.74
C ARG A 9 25.93 -13.78 -45.22
N SER A 10 24.62 -14.02 -45.18
CA SER A 10 23.61 -13.03 -45.53
C SER A 10 23.57 -11.87 -44.54
N VAL A 11 23.59 -12.17 -43.24
CA VAL A 11 23.61 -11.17 -42.15
C VAL A 11 24.84 -10.26 -42.27
N LEU A 12 26.02 -10.84 -42.55
CA LEU A 12 27.27 -10.10 -42.70
C LEU A 12 27.34 -9.25 -43.98
N ARG A 13 26.77 -9.74 -45.10
CA ARG A 13 26.85 -9.05 -46.39
C ARG A 13 25.92 -7.83 -46.49
N LYS A 14 24.85 -7.77 -45.69
CA LYS A 14 23.88 -6.67 -45.70
C LYS A 14 23.79 -6.03 -44.30
N PRO A 15 24.80 -5.25 -43.86
CA PRO A 15 24.87 -4.75 -42.49
C PRO A 15 23.71 -3.81 -42.14
N ILE A 16 23.29 -2.94 -43.07
CA ILE A 16 22.16 -2.00 -42.86
C ILE A 16 20.87 -2.76 -42.53
N LYS A 17 20.61 -3.86 -43.24
CA LYS A 17 19.47 -4.75 -43.00
C LYS A 17 19.53 -5.29 -41.56
N SER A 18 20.68 -5.84 -41.19
CA SER A 18 20.88 -6.47 -39.88
C SER A 18 20.78 -5.46 -38.74
N ILE A 19 21.31 -4.25 -38.90
CA ILE A 19 21.27 -3.18 -37.91
C ILE A 19 19.84 -2.66 -37.69
N ILE A 20 19.04 -2.50 -38.75
CA ILE A 20 17.65 -2.04 -38.63
C ILE A 20 16.81 -3.04 -37.82
N LEU A 21 16.89 -4.34 -38.14
CA LEU A 21 16.16 -5.37 -37.39
C LEU A 21 16.68 -5.51 -35.95
N LEU A 22 17.99 -5.38 -35.75
CA LEU A 22 18.58 -5.37 -34.41
C LEU A 22 17.97 -4.24 -33.57
N PHE A 23 17.91 -3.02 -34.11
CA PHE A 23 17.34 -1.87 -33.41
C PHE A 23 15.85 -2.05 -33.10
N ILE A 24 15.06 -2.58 -34.04
CA ILE A 24 13.64 -2.88 -33.82
C ILE A 24 13.47 -3.89 -32.68
N VAL A 25 14.27 -4.96 -32.66
CA VAL A 25 14.19 -5.98 -31.60
C VAL A 25 14.60 -5.40 -30.24
N ILE A 26 15.65 -4.59 -30.19
CA ILE A 26 16.10 -3.93 -28.95
C ILE A 26 14.97 -3.07 -28.37
N VAL A 27 14.39 -2.18 -29.20
CA VAL A 27 13.31 -1.28 -28.77
C VAL A 27 12.07 -2.05 -28.35
N MET A 28 11.67 -3.08 -29.10
CA MET A 28 10.51 -3.89 -28.72
C MET A 28 10.71 -4.63 -27.41
N SER A 29 11.86 -5.28 -27.22
CA SER A 29 12.20 -5.99 -25.99
C SER A 29 12.24 -5.03 -24.79
N GLY A 30 12.81 -3.83 -24.97
CA GLY A 30 12.83 -2.83 -23.90
C GLY A 30 11.42 -2.37 -23.51
N LEU A 31 10.54 -2.14 -24.48
CA LEU A 31 9.16 -1.76 -24.23
C LEU A 31 8.34 -2.88 -23.56
N PHE A 32 8.53 -4.13 -23.98
CA PHE A 32 7.88 -5.28 -23.35
C PHE A 32 8.34 -5.52 -21.93
N LEU A 33 9.65 -5.50 -21.67
CA LEU A 33 10.18 -5.62 -20.33
C LEU A 33 9.71 -4.48 -19.43
N GLY A 34 9.72 -3.22 -19.92
CA GLY A 34 9.22 -2.08 -19.16
C GLY A 34 7.73 -2.21 -18.81
N ALA A 35 6.91 -2.66 -19.76
CA ALA A 35 5.48 -2.88 -19.53
C ALA A 35 5.22 -4.02 -18.54
N MET A 36 5.98 -5.11 -18.62
CA MET A 36 5.87 -6.25 -17.69
C MET A 36 6.38 -5.92 -16.30
N ALA A 37 7.47 -5.15 -16.19
CA ALA A 37 7.98 -4.66 -14.93
C ALA A 37 6.95 -3.76 -14.24
N SER A 38 6.37 -2.80 -14.96
CA SER A 38 5.31 -1.93 -14.46
C SER A 38 4.09 -2.74 -13.98
N ARG A 39 3.67 -3.72 -14.77
CA ARG A 39 2.57 -4.63 -14.42
C ARG A 39 2.86 -5.45 -13.15
N SER A 40 4.03 -6.06 -13.09
CA SER A 40 4.43 -6.90 -11.94
C SER A 40 4.63 -6.07 -10.69
N ALA A 41 5.19 -4.86 -10.80
CA ALA A 41 5.29 -3.94 -9.68
C ALA A 41 3.90 -3.54 -9.19
N SER A 42 2.94 -3.30 -10.09
CA SER A 42 1.55 -2.98 -9.73
C SER A 42 0.87 -4.14 -9.01
N ILE A 43 0.96 -5.38 -9.54
CA ILE A 43 0.39 -6.58 -8.91
C ILE A 43 1.05 -6.87 -7.56
N TYR A 44 2.38 -6.83 -7.49
CA TYR A 44 3.12 -7.04 -6.25
C TYR A 44 2.75 -5.99 -5.19
N THR A 45 2.72 -4.72 -5.57
CA THR A 45 2.32 -3.63 -4.67
C THR A 45 0.87 -3.79 -4.24
N GLN A 46 -0.03 -4.20 -5.14
CA GLN A 46 -1.42 -4.46 -4.82
C GLN A 46 -1.58 -5.60 -3.80
N ASP A 47 -0.87 -6.72 -3.99
CA ASP A 47 -0.91 -7.86 -3.09
C ASP A 47 -0.22 -7.56 -1.75
N ALA A 48 0.94 -6.90 -1.78
CA ALA A 48 1.64 -6.43 -0.59
C ALA A 48 0.81 -5.41 0.19
N THR A 49 0.15 -4.47 -0.48
CA THR A 49 -0.75 -3.49 0.15
C THR A 49 -1.98 -4.18 0.76
N ARG A 50 -2.58 -5.15 0.06
CA ARG A 50 -3.67 -5.97 0.60
C ARG A 50 -3.26 -6.80 1.82
N GLN A 51 -2.02 -7.27 1.86
CA GLN A 51 -1.48 -8.02 2.98
C GLN A 51 -1.06 -7.11 4.14
N ALA A 52 -0.43 -5.97 3.86
CA ALA A 52 0.13 -5.04 4.85
C ALA A 52 -0.94 -4.20 5.56
N ILE A 53 -1.95 -3.72 4.85
CA ILE A 53 -3.07 -2.98 5.48
C ILE A 53 -3.94 -3.93 6.33
N GLY A 54 -3.88 -5.24 6.05
CA GLY A 54 -4.68 -6.26 6.70
C GLY A 54 -6.15 -6.10 6.33
N ALA A 55 -6.80 -7.19 5.95
CA ALA A 55 -8.25 -7.17 5.75
C ALA A 55 -8.91 -7.04 7.13
N THR A 56 -9.03 -5.81 7.61
CA THR A 56 -9.52 -5.49 8.96
C THR A 56 -10.90 -4.85 8.89
N PHE A 57 -11.64 -4.96 9.99
CA PHE A 57 -12.82 -4.15 10.21
C PHE A 57 -12.77 -3.59 11.62
N ARG A 58 -13.38 -2.42 11.80
CA ARG A 58 -13.43 -1.70 13.06
C ARG A 58 -14.86 -1.68 13.57
N ILE A 59 -15.04 -1.82 14.88
CA ILE A 59 -16.30 -1.47 15.54
C ILE A 59 -16.06 -0.27 16.45
N GLU A 60 -16.98 0.68 16.42
CA GLU A 60 -17.01 1.83 17.32
C GLU A 60 -18.44 2.11 17.78
N GLY A 61 -18.60 2.92 18.84
CA GLY A 61 -19.91 3.25 19.38
C GLY A 61 -20.78 4.01 18.37
N ASN A 62 -22.03 3.57 18.17
CA ASN A 62 -22.97 4.25 17.29
C ASN A 62 -23.56 5.50 17.99
N GLU A 63 -23.37 6.68 17.38
CA GLU A 63 -23.82 7.97 17.92
C GLU A 63 -25.35 8.09 18.05
N GLU A 64 -26.13 7.48 17.16
CA GLU A 64 -27.59 7.51 17.26
C GLU A 64 -28.09 6.69 18.46
N ASN A 65 -27.52 5.51 18.67
CA ASN A 65 -27.80 4.69 19.84
C ASN A 65 -27.33 5.35 21.12
N ARG A 66 -26.15 5.99 21.11
CA ARG A 66 -25.66 6.79 22.22
C ARG A 66 -26.68 7.85 22.65
N ARG A 67 -27.21 8.64 21.70
CA ARG A 67 -28.28 9.60 21.97
C ARG A 67 -29.52 8.96 22.58
N LYS A 68 -30.02 7.86 21.99
CA LYS A 68 -31.19 7.14 22.53
C LYS A 68 -31.00 6.62 23.95
N ARG A 69 -29.81 6.10 24.28
CA ARG A 69 -29.49 5.64 25.65
C ARG A 69 -29.42 6.81 26.62
N LEU A 70 -28.90 7.95 26.18
CA LEU A 70 -28.84 9.17 26.99
C LEU A 70 -30.25 9.68 27.29
N ASP A 71 -31.10 9.77 26.27
CA ASP A 71 -32.51 10.18 26.43
C ASP A 71 -33.25 9.24 27.39
N GLN A 72 -33.07 7.92 27.25
CA GLN A 72 -33.66 6.94 28.16
C GLN A 72 -33.16 7.09 29.60
N ALA A 73 -31.88 7.40 29.81
CA ALA A 73 -31.35 7.64 31.14
C ALA A 73 -31.92 8.93 31.75
N MET A 74 -32.05 9.98 30.95
CA MET A 74 -32.65 11.24 31.36
C MET A 74 -34.16 11.11 31.65
N ASP A 75 -34.89 10.29 30.89
CA ASP A 75 -36.31 9.98 31.17
C ASP A 75 -36.49 9.29 32.55
N VAL A 76 -35.51 8.46 32.94
CA VAL A 76 -35.52 7.77 34.25
C VAL A 76 -35.14 8.72 35.38
N LEU A 77 -34.15 9.59 35.18
CA LEU A 77 -33.69 10.56 36.17
C LEU A 77 -34.70 11.71 36.36
N GLY A 78 -35.35 12.15 35.29
CA GLY A 78 -36.20 13.34 35.26
C GLY A 78 -35.42 14.60 35.66
N ASP A 79 -36.05 15.50 36.40
CA ASP A 79 -35.41 16.72 36.91
C ASP A 79 -34.57 16.49 38.19
N ARG A 80 -34.34 15.24 38.58
CA ARG A 80 -33.69 14.90 39.86
C ARG A 80 -32.22 14.66 39.66
N GLU A 81 -31.42 15.21 40.57
CA GLU A 81 -30.03 14.83 40.69
C GLU A 81 -29.89 13.34 40.99
N GLY A 82 -28.99 12.68 40.28
CA GLY A 82 -28.79 11.25 40.42
C GLY A 82 -27.93 10.68 39.31
N SER A 83 -27.68 9.38 39.42
CA SER A 83 -26.94 8.63 38.41
C SER A 83 -27.71 7.38 38.01
N TYR A 84 -27.82 7.13 36.71
CA TYR A 84 -28.46 5.95 36.15
C TYR A 84 -27.69 5.46 34.93
N GLY A 85 -27.25 4.20 34.97
CA GLY A 85 -26.61 3.55 33.82
C GLY A 85 -25.34 4.25 33.30
N GLY A 86 -24.58 4.90 34.17
CA GLY A 86 -23.38 5.67 33.81
C GLY A 86 -23.63 7.10 33.32
N VAL A 87 -24.89 7.57 33.38
CA VAL A 87 -25.27 8.97 33.15
C VAL A 87 -25.56 9.62 34.50
N THR A 88 -24.96 10.78 34.77
CA THR A 88 -25.16 11.55 35.99
C THR A 88 -25.73 12.91 35.66
N HIS A 89 -26.87 13.25 36.28
CA HIS A 89 -27.52 14.55 36.21
C HIS A 89 -27.26 15.33 37.50
N LYS A 90 -26.80 16.57 37.38
CA LYS A 90 -26.53 17.45 38.52
C LYS A 90 -26.80 18.92 38.18
N TRP A 91 -27.20 19.68 39.19
CA TRP A 91 -27.32 21.12 39.08
C TRP A 91 -26.05 21.79 39.59
N LEU A 92 -25.48 22.69 38.81
CA LEU A 92 -24.37 23.52 39.23
C LEU A 92 -24.85 24.62 40.19
N GLU A 93 -23.95 25.14 41.03
CA GLU A 93 -24.28 26.20 42.00
C GLU A 93 -24.86 27.48 41.34
N ASN A 94 -24.55 27.71 40.06
CA ASN A 94 -25.09 28.80 39.26
C ASN A 94 -26.48 28.51 38.65
N GLY A 95 -27.10 27.38 38.99
CA GLY A 95 -28.39 26.93 38.47
C GLY A 95 -28.36 26.33 37.07
N ALA A 96 -27.18 26.11 36.49
CA ALA A 96 -27.05 25.44 35.20
C ALA A 96 -27.20 23.92 35.34
N ASP A 97 -27.93 23.31 34.41
CA ASP A 97 -28.03 21.87 34.26
C ASP A 97 -26.73 21.29 33.69
N MET A 98 -26.21 20.22 34.29
CA MET A 98 -25.08 19.47 33.79
C MET A 98 -25.39 17.96 33.75
N VAL A 99 -25.26 17.37 32.56
CA VAL A 99 -25.33 15.93 32.34
C VAL A 99 -23.94 15.43 31.96
N VAL A 100 -23.43 14.43 32.67
CA VAL A 100 -22.11 13.83 32.47
C VAL A 100 -22.24 12.33 32.28
N THR A 101 -21.48 11.78 31.34
CA THR A 101 -21.38 10.33 31.11
C THR A 101 -20.05 9.81 31.64
N ASP A 102 -20.05 8.58 32.16
CA ASP A 102 -18.83 7.87 32.58
C ASP A 102 -18.35 6.85 31.53
N ASN A 103 -17.20 6.24 31.81
CA ASN A 103 -16.62 5.23 30.92
C ASN A 103 -17.58 4.05 30.69
N SER A 104 -18.35 3.63 31.69
CA SER A 104 -19.27 2.49 31.55
C SER A 104 -20.40 2.75 30.54
N PHE A 105 -20.77 4.02 30.35
CA PHE A 105 -21.76 4.44 29.36
C PHE A 105 -21.18 4.52 27.94
N GLU A 106 -19.94 4.99 27.81
CA GLU A 106 -19.30 5.26 26.51
C GLU A 106 -18.49 4.09 25.95
N THR A 107 -17.97 3.22 26.82
CA THR A 107 -17.01 2.18 26.45
C THR A 107 -17.59 1.12 25.51
N VAL A 108 -16.78 0.69 24.56
CA VAL A 108 -17.01 -0.53 23.78
C VAL A 108 -16.90 -1.73 24.72
N LYS A 109 -17.90 -2.62 24.71
CA LYS A 109 -17.96 -3.75 25.64
C LYS A 109 -16.96 -4.81 25.23
N GLU A 110 -16.01 -5.10 26.12
CA GLU A 110 -15.00 -6.14 25.90
C GLU A 110 -15.64 -7.51 25.62
N ASP A 111 -16.74 -7.86 26.29
CA ASP A 111 -17.47 -9.13 26.07
C ASP A 111 -18.02 -9.25 24.64
N ASP A 112 -18.52 -8.16 24.07
CA ASP A 112 -19.04 -8.16 22.70
C ASP A 112 -17.89 -8.24 21.69
N VAL A 113 -16.76 -7.58 21.97
CA VAL A 113 -15.51 -7.72 21.20
C VAL A 113 -15.01 -9.16 21.22
N LYS A 114 -14.98 -9.81 22.40
CA LYS A 114 -14.59 -11.21 22.55
C LYS A 114 -15.49 -12.17 21.76
N LYS A 115 -16.81 -11.93 21.75
CA LYS A 115 -17.74 -12.73 20.92
C LYS A 115 -17.47 -12.56 19.43
N ILE A 116 -17.17 -11.35 18.95
CA ILE A 116 -16.80 -11.12 17.55
C ILE A 116 -15.47 -11.82 17.23
N ALA A 117 -14.50 -11.75 18.14
CA ALA A 117 -13.20 -12.40 17.96
C ALA A 117 -13.28 -13.92 17.83
N GLN A 118 -14.34 -14.55 18.35
CA GLN A 118 -14.61 -15.99 18.22
C GLN A 118 -15.28 -16.39 16.90
N VAL A 119 -15.67 -15.44 16.05
CA VAL A 119 -16.26 -15.73 14.74
C VAL A 119 -15.23 -16.38 13.82
N GLU A 120 -15.62 -17.43 13.12
CA GLU A 120 -14.74 -18.14 12.18
C GLU A 120 -14.18 -17.19 11.11
N GLY A 121 -12.86 -17.22 10.93
CA GLY A 121 -12.13 -16.38 9.98
C GLY A 121 -11.51 -15.12 10.58
N ILE A 122 -11.76 -14.82 11.86
CA ILE A 122 -10.99 -13.82 12.61
C ILE A 122 -9.71 -14.47 13.14
N GLU A 123 -8.58 -13.82 12.85
CA GLU A 123 -7.25 -14.28 13.28
C GLU A 123 -6.91 -13.74 14.66
N GLU A 124 -7.09 -12.43 14.86
CA GLU A 124 -6.71 -11.73 16.08
C GLU A 124 -7.49 -10.40 16.17
N TYR A 125 -7.50 -9.79 17.36
CA TYR A 125 -8.14 -8.49 17.58
C TYR A 125 -7.31 -7.59 18.48
N ASN A 126 -7.45 -6.29 18.26
CA ASN A 126 -6.93 -5.26 19.12
C ASN A 126 -8.08 -4.43 19.69
N LEU A 127 -8.00 -4.13 20.98
CA LEU A 127 -8.92 -3.28 21.70
C LEU A 127 -8.15 -2.04 22.14
N ILE A 128 -8.65 -0.87 21.75
CA ILE A 128 -7.91 0.39 21.88
C ILE A 128 -8.67 1.32 22.81
N THR A 129 -7.97 1.88 23.80
CA THR A 129 -8.56 2.88 24.69
C THR A 129 -8.62 4.23 24.02
N ILE A 130 -9.49 5.10 24.52
CA ILE A 130 -9.42 6.52 24.19
C ILE A 130 -8.06 7.08 24.65
N ALA A 131 -7.63 8.13 23.95
CA ALA A 131 -6.59 9.03 24.40
C ALA A 131 -6.91 9.57 25.80
N THR A 132 -6.22 9.06 26.83
CA THR A 132 -6.43 9.42 28.23
C THR A 132 -5.30 10.30 28.73
N VAL A 133 -5.60 11.56 29.04
CA VAL A 133 -4.58 12.48 29.57
C VAL A 133 -4.30 12.21 31.04
N VAL A 134 -3.02 12.17 31.40
CA VAL A 134 -2.54 11.93 32.75
C VAL A 134 -1.38 12.86 33.07
N ASN A 135 -1.07 13.02 34.35
CA ASN A 135 0.05 13.84 34.76
C ASN A 135 1.37 13.03 34.74
N PRO A 136 2.42 13.53 34.06
CA PRO A 136 3.75 12.95 34.15
C PRO A 136 4.42 13.32 35.48
N VAL A 137 5.01 12.35 36.19
CA VAL A 137 5.56 12.56 37.54
C VAL A 137 7.09 12.70 37.54
N ASN A 138 7.80 11.88 36.77
CA ASN A 138 9.27 11.82 36.78
C ASN A 138 9.92 12.19 35.44
N PHE A 139 9.17 12.84 34.55
CA PHE A 139 9.65 13.27 33.23
C PHE A 139 8.84 14.49 32.77
N SER A 140 9.38 15.19 31.78
CA SER A 140 8.78 16.37 31.16
C SER A 140 8.12 16.01 29.84
N ARG A 141 6.96 16.58 29.58
CA ARG A 141 6.31 16.54 28.26
C ARG A 141 7.02 17.48 27.28
N ILE A 142 6.78 17.28 26.00
CA ILE A 142 7.19 18.19 24.93
C ILE A 142 6.23 19.38 24.90
N GLU A 143 6.77 20.59 24.81
CA GLU A 143 5.99 21.82 24.75
C GLU A 143 6.41 22.66 23.55
N ASP A 144 5.46 23.45 23.04
CA ASP A 144 5.65 24.36 21.92
C ASP A 144 5.23 25.77 22.34
N SER A 145 6.19 26.70 22.27
CA SER A 145 6.00 28.07 22.75
C SER A 145 4.95 28.84 21.96
N ASP A 146 4.66 28.41 20.73
CA ASP A 146 3.73 29.10 19.82
C ASP A 146 2.30 28.53 19.90
N MET A 147 2.09 27.44 20.66
CA MET A 147 0.79 26.82 20.86
C MET A 147 0.03 27.48 22.01
N ASP A 148 -1.24 27.86 21.80
CA ASP A 148 -2.08 28.35 22.89
C ASP A 148 -2.41 27.21 23.86
N GLN A 149 -2.10 27.44 25.14
CA GLN A 149 -2.28 26.48 26.23
C GLN A 149 -3.54 26.75 27.05
N SER A 150 -4.38 27.72 26.65
CA SER A 150 -5.54 28.18 27.42
C SER A 150 -6.55 27.09 27.81
N THR A 151 -6.60 26.02 27.02
CA THR A 151 -7.49 24.87 27.22
C THR A 151 -6.74 23.56 27.49
N ASP A 152 -5.41 23.63 27.59
CA ASP A 152 -4.57 22.47 27.83
C ASP A 152 -4.55 22.08 29.31
N VAL A 153 -4.64 20.79 29.59
CA VAL A 153 -4.69 20.25 30.96
C VAL A 153 -3.30 20.05 31.57
N GLY A 154 -2.21 20.24 30.80
CA GLY A 154 -0.84 20.13 31.26
C GLY A 154 -0.42 18.70 31.59
N GLY A 155 -0.62 17.76 30.66
CA GLY A 155 -0.30 16.35 30.83
C GLY A 155 0.30 15.69 29.58
N VAL A 156 0.31 14.36 29.58
CA VAL A 156 0.64 13.51 28.42
C VAL A 156 -0.51 12.55 28.14
N ASN A 157 -0.62 12.08 26.92
CA ASN A 157 -1.73 11.24 26.50
C ASN A 157 -1.34 9.76 26.46
N LEU A 158 -2.05 8.92 27.22
CA LEU A 158 -1.91 7.47 27.17
C LEU A 158 -2.91 6.85 26.20
N ARG A 159 -2.43 5.98 25.31
CA ARG A 159 -3.25 5.17 24.41
C ARG A 159 -3.01 3.69 24.65
N GLY A 160 -3.94 3.04 25.34
CA GLY A 160 -3.90 1.62 25.66
C GLY A 160 -4.20 0.76 24.43
N ASN A 161 -3.40 -0.27 24.23
CA ASN A 161 -3.51 -1.23 23.14
C ASN A 161 -3.41 -2.65 23.68
N ARG A 162 -4.23 -3.57 23.15
CA ARG A 162 -4.04 -5.00 23.38
C ARG A 162 -2.90 -5.54 22.53
N ILE A 163 -2.81 -5.11 21.27
CA ILE A 163 -1.75 -5.47 20.33
C ILE A 163 -1.41 -4.20 19.54
N MET A 164 -0.31 -3.55 19.90
CA MET A 164 0.07 -2.25 19.33
C MET A 164 0.34 -2.32 17.82
N GLU A 165 0.82 -3.45 17.29
CA GLU A 165 1.03 -3.64 15.85
C GLU A 165 -0.24 -3.38 15.02
N MET A 166 -1.41 -3.65 15.60
CA MET A 166 -2.71 -3.46 14.96
C MET A 166 -3.29 -2.06 15.17
N ASP A 167 -2.62 -1.16 15.89
CA ASP A 167 -3.01 0.24 15.98
C ASP A 167 -2.92 0.88 14.59
N MET A 168 -3.88 1.74 14.23
CA MET A 168 -3.96 2.32 12.89
C MET A 168 -2.73 3.15 12.52
N ASP A 169 -2.12 3.85 13.48
CA ASP A 169 -0.94 4.65 13.19
C ASP A 169 0.29 3.76 12.96
N VAL A 170 0.31 2.57 13.55
CA VAL A 170 1.36 1.55 13.34
C VAL A 170 1.13 0.80 12.04
N SER A 171 -0.07 0.26 11.83
CA SER A 171 -0.41 -0.54 10.65
C SER A 171 -0.38 0.27 9.35
N ALA A 172 -0.66 1.58 9.43
CA ALA A 172 -0.52 2.50 8.30
C ALA A 172 0.94 2.96 8.05
N GLY A 173 1.89 2.56 8.91
CA GLY A 173 3.30 2.94 8.80
C GLY A 173 3.58 4.41 9.12
N LYS A 174 2.70 5.10 9.85
CA LYS A 174 2.94 6.48 10.30
C LYS A 174 4.00 6.52 11.41
N ILE A 175 4.07 5.47 12.21
CA ILE A 175 5.12 5.28 13.22
C ILE A 175 5.82 3.93 12.99
N SER A 176 7.11 3.89 13.32
CA SER A 176 7.91 2.66 13.27
C SER A 176 8.77 2.52 14.52
N LEU A 177 8.93 1.29 14.99
CA LEU A 177 9.77 1.01 16.14
C LEU A 177 11.26 1.10 15.76
N ILE A 178 12.04 1.81 16.57
CA ILE A 178 13.50 1.96 16.39
C ILE A 178 14.31 1.22 17.45
N GLU A 179 13.74 1.00 18.63
CA GLU A 179 14.38 0.27 19.73
C GLU A 179 13.33 -0.55 20.49
N GLY A 180 13.73 -1.72 20.99
CA GLY A 180 12.90 -2.58 21.84
C GLY A 180 11.88 -3.41 21.06
N ARG A 181 10.67 -3.54 21.60
CA ARG A 181 9.54 -4.26 20.98
C ARG A 181 8.22 -3.50 21.15
N MET A 182 7.21 -3.90 20.38
CA MET A 182 5.83 -3.42 20.53
C MET A 182 5.10 -4.15 21.67
N ILE A 183 3.99 -3.57 22.10
CA ILE A 183 3.11 -4.12 23.14
C ILE A 183 2.31 -5.30 22.57
N GLU A 184 2.32 -6.41 23.31
CA GLU A 184 1.58 -7.63 23.03
C GLU A 184 0.48 -7.90 24.08
N LYS A 185 -0.42 -8.83 23.78
CA LYS A 185 -1.66 -9.09 24.55
C LYS A 185 -1.47 -9.47 26.02
N ASP A 186 -0.33 -10.06 26.36
CA ASP A 186 -0.03 -10.56 27.70
C ASP A 186 0.79 -9.55 28.53
N ASP A 187 1.21 -8.44 27.94
CA ASP A 187 1.97 -7.40 28.63
C ASP A 187 1.12 -6.64 29.64
N ARG A 188 1.76 -6.18 30.72
CA ARG A 188 1.15 -5.36 31.79
C ARG A 188 2.14 -4.34 32.30
N ASP A 189 1.65 -3.13 32.55
CA ASP A 189 2.41 -2.02 33.10
C ASP A 189 3.65 -1.70 32.25
N VAL A 190 3.46 -1.68 30.93
CA VAL A 190 4.50 -1.35 29.95
C VAL A 190 4.07 -0.20 29.04
N CYS A 191 5.06 0.49 28.46
CA CYS A 191 4.82 1.55 27.52
C CYS A 191 5.84 1.60 26.38
N VAL A 192 5.43 2.25 25.29
CA VAL A 192 6.25 2.55 24.11
C VAL A 192 6.13 4.04 23.83
N ILE A 193 7.26 4.73 23.81
CA ILE A 193 7.33 6.21 23.77
C ILE A 193 7.91 6.72 22.45
N SER A 194 7.62 7.99 22.15
CA SER A 194 8.22 8.66 20.99
C SER A 194 9.72 8.88 21.20
N LYS A 195 10.47 8.91 20.11
CA LYS A 195 11.89 9.26 20.09
C LYS A 195 12.12 10.64 20.69
N GLU A 196 11.27 11.60 20.34
CA GLU A 196 11.36 12.99 20.80
C GLU A 196 11.23 13.07 22.33
N LEU A 197 10.28 12.34 22.91
CA LEU A 197 10.06 12.30 24.36
C LEU A 197 11.22 11.58 25.08
N ALA A 198 11.75 10.53 24.45
CA ALA A 198 12.91 9.81 24.96
C ALA A 198 14.17 10.69 24.98
N GLU A 199 14.44 11.43 23.91
CA GLU A 199 15.58 12.32 23.79
C GLU A 199 15.53 13.48 24.78
N LEU A 200 14.36 14.14 24.91
CA LEU A 200 14.14 15.25 25.85
C LEU A 200 14.45 14.85 27.30
N ASN A 201 14.06 13.64 27.69
CA ASN A 201 14.16 13.15 29.06
C ASN A 201 15.33 12.20 29.31
N HIS A 202 16.19 11.98 28.30
CA HIS A 202 17.30 11.03 28.34
C HIS A 202 16.88 9.60 28.73
N LEU A 203 15.70 9.17 28.27
CA LEU A 203 15.12 7.86 28.57
C LEU A 203 15.60 6.79 27.58
N LYS A 204 15.64 5.55 28.05
CA LYS A 204 15.94 4.35 27.26
C LYS A 204 14.98 3.22 27.61
N THR A 205 15.01 2.16 26.81
CA THR A 205 14.31 0.92 27.16
C THR A 205 14.76 0.39 28.54
N GLY A 206 13.80 -0.15 29.30
CA GLY A 206 13.96 -0.58 30.69
C GLY A 206 13.84 0.52 31.75
N ASN A 207 13.67 1.80 31.37
CA ASN A 207 13.37 2.86 32.32
C ASN A 207 11.87 2.86 32.71
N LEU A 208 11.57 3.31 33.94
CA LEU A 208 10.20 3.39 34.46
C LEU A 208 9.67 4.83 34.36
N LEU A 209 8.55 5.02 33.68
CA LEU A 209 7.79 6.26 33.70
C LEU A 209 6.70 6.20 34.76
N LYS A 210 6.52 7.29 35.48
CA LYS A 210 5.56 7.44 36.56
C LYS A 210 4.46 8.42 36.19
N PHE A 211 3.23 8.04 36.51
CA PHE A 211 2.02 8.78 36.15
C PHE A 211 1.06 8.82 37.33
N ASN A 212 0.27 9.88 37.42
CA ASN A 212 -0.85 9.98 38.35
C ASN A 212 -1.97 10.85 37.75
N ASP A 213 -3.04 11.05 38.52
CA ASP A 213 -4.22 11.77 38.06
C ASP A 213 -3.88 13.25 37.86
N TYR A 214 -4.24 13.79 36.69
CA TYR A 214 -4.02 15.20 36.40
C TYR A 214 -4.97 16.12 37.18
N HIS A 215 -6.10 15.61 37.66
CA HIS A 215 -7.02 16.34 38.52
C HIS A 215 -6.49 16.52 39.94
N ASP A 216 -5.67 15.58 40.45
CA ASP A 216 -5.06 15.63 41.78
C ASP A 216 -3.60 15.19 41.74
N LYS A 217 -2.73 16.10 41.30
CA LYS A 217 -1.31 15.81 41.08
C LYS A 217 -0.53 15.53 42.37
N GLU A 218 -1.03 15.95 43.52
CA GLU A 218 -0.31 15.88 44.81
C GLU A 218 -0.67 14.65 45.64
N HIS A 219 -1.94 14.23 45.63
CA HIS A 219 -2.42 13.17 46.53
C HIS A 219 -2.85 11.88 45.82
N SER A 220 -2.99 11.90 44.49
CA SER A 220 -3.35 10.70 43.73
C SER A 220 -2.24 9.66 43.71
N THR A 221 -2.64 8.40 43.62
CA THR A 221 -1.73 7.24 43.59
C THR A 221 -0.85 7.29 42.34
N ILE A 222 0.44 6.99 42.52
CA ILE A 222 1.42 6.97 41.42
C ILE A 222 1.53 5.55 40.87
N TYR A 223 1.33 5.41 39.56
CA TYR A 223 1.52 4.17 38.81
C TYR A 223 2.76 4.26 37.94
N SER A 224 3.39 3.12 37.66
CA SER A 224 4.61 3.07 36.85
C SER A 224 4.45 2.14 35.66
N ALA A 225 4.97 2.54 34.50
CA ALA A 225 5.09 1.67 33.33
C ALA A 225 6.55 1.58 32.86
N GLU A 226 6.99 0.39 32.48
CA GLU A 226 8.32 0.15 31.91
C GLU A 226 8.36 0.46 30.42
N ILE A 227 9.35 1.24 29.98
CA ILE A 227 9.57 1.52 28.56
C ILE A 227 10.14 0.26 27.89
N ILE A 228 9.32 -0.42 27.09
CA ILE A 228 9.73 -1.62 26.34
C ILE A 228 10.08 -1.33 24.89
N GLY A 229 9.82 -0.11 24.43
CA GLY A 229 10.15 0.31 23.07
C GLY A 229 10.16 1.83 22.87
N ILE A 230 10.86 2.25 21.82
CA ILE A 230 10.89 3.64 21.36
C ILE A 230 10.52 3.65 19.87
N TYR A 231 9.56 4.50 19.49
CA TYR A 231 9.12 4.65 18.11
C TYR A 231 9.54 6.00 17.53
N GLU A 232 9.73 6.04 16.22
CA GLU A 232 9.90 7.29 15.46
C GLU A 232 8.65 7.56 14.61
N THR A 233 8.33 8.84 14.43
CA THR A 233 7.26 9.27 13.54
C THR A 233 7.81 9.40 12.11
N LYS A 234 7.27 8.62 11.17
CA LYS A 234 7.65 8.64 9.74
C LYS A 234 6.80 9.60 8.90
N GLN A 235 5.57 9.83 9.33
CA GLN A 235 4.62 10.73 8.69
C GLN A 235 4.01 11.65 9.75
N GLU A 236 3.87 12.94 9.42
CA GLU A 236 3.30 13.91 10.35
C GLU A 236 1.92 13.47 10.84
N ARG A 237 1.73 13.49 12.16
CA ARG A 237 0.47 13.17 12.81
C ARG A 237 -0.14 14.47 13.30
N LYS A 238 -1.44 14.65 13.07
CA LYS A 238 -2.16 15.80 13.64
C LYS A 238 -2.50 15.50 15.09
N SER A 239 -2.42 16.51 15.95
CA SER A 239 -2.92 16.42 17.32
C SER A 239 -4.41 16.09 17.32
N ILE A 240 -4.83 15.25 18.28
CA ILE A 240 -6.21 14.79 18.40
C ILE A 240 -7.11 15.92 18.91
N MET A 241 -6.54 16.83 19.69
CA MET A 241 -7.21 18.01 20.23
C MET A 241 -6.22 19.17 20.33
N TYR A 242 -6.73 20.35 20.69
CA TYR A 242 -5.91 21.52 20.97
C TYR A 242 -5.12 21.35 22.28
N GLY A 243 -3.92 21.93 22.34
CA GLY A 243 -3.04 21.86 23.52
C GLY A 243 -1.95 20.79 23.42
N ASP A 244 -0.85 21.02 24.16
CA ASP A 244 0.34 20.17 24.05
C ASP A 244 0.13 18.75 24.62
N SER A 245 -0.87 18.53 25.47
CA SER A 245 -1.18 17.20 26.02
C SER A 245 -1.60 16.20 24.94
N TYR A 246 -2.16 16.66 23.82
CA TYR A 246 -2.67 15.83 22.72
C TYR A 246 -1.71 15.74 21.52
N ARG A 247 -0.49 16.25 21.68
CA ARG A 247 0.54 16.15 20.65
C ARG A 247 0.86 14.70 20.33
N PRO A 248 1.14 14.37 19.06
CA PRO A 248 1.61 13.05 18.70
C PRO A 248 2.91 12.66 19.41
N GLU A 249 3.80 13.62 19.68
CA GLU A 249 5.06 13.35 20.38
C GLU A 249 4.85 13.06 21.88
N ASN A 250 3.77 13.57 22.48
CA ASN A 250 3.36 13.30 23.86
C ASN A 250 2.39 12.11 23.99
N THR A 251 2.09 11.41 22.89
CA THR A 251 1.29 10.18 22.92
C THR A 251 2.18 9.02 23.33
N ILE A 252 1.80 8.33 24.41
CA ILE A 252 2.49 7.16 24.93
C ILE A 252 1.58 5.94 24.74
N PHE A 253 2.06 4.96 23.99
CA PHE A 253 1.34 3.70 23.82
C PHE A 253 1.56 2.84 25.06
N THR A 254 0.51 2.20 25.57
CA THR A 254 0.56 1.37 26.79
C THR A 254 -0.24 0.08 26.60
N ASP A 255 -0.12 -0.89 27.49
CA ASP A 255 -1.07 -2.01 27.49
C ASP A 255 -2.50 -1.50 27.75
N MET A 256 -3.50 -2.21 27.23
CA MET A 256 -4.90 -1.75 27.25
C MET A 256 -5.47 -1.47 28.65
N SER A 257 -4.85 -2.01 29.71
CA SER A 257 -5.32 -1.86 31.10
C SER A 257 -4.57 -0.79 31.89
N PHE A 258 -3.49 -0.22 31.34
CA PHE A 258 -2.71 0.78 32.06
C PHE A 258 -3.43 2.13 32.21
N PRO A 259 -4.07 2.72 31.17
CA PRO A 259 -4.60 4.09 31.25
C PRO A 259 -5.65 4.34 32.33
N GLU A 260 -6.42 3.32 32.72
CA GLU A 260 -7.44 3.44 33.78
C GLU A 260 -6.84 3.71 35.17
N LYS A 261 -5.61 3.27 35.43
CA LYS A 261 -4.97 3.40 36.76
C LYS A 261 -4.59 4.85 37.08
N PRO A 262 -3.69 5.50 36.32
CA PRO A 262 -3.31 6.89 36.57
C PRO A 262 -4.43 7.89 36.27
N SER A 263 -5.53 7.50 35.62
CA SER A 263 -6.70 8.38 35.43
C SER A 263 -7.74 8.28 36.54
N GLY A 264 -7.50 7.47 37.59
CA GLY A 264 -8.43 7.31 38.70
C GLY A 264 -9.67 6.45 38.40
N ASN A 265 -9.66 5.70 37.30
CA ASN A 265 -10.79 4.90 36.81
C ASN A 265 -10.52 3.38 36.86
N GLU A 266 -9.73 2.89 37.81
CA GLU A 266 -9.38 1.47 37.94
C GLU A 266 -10.60 0.55 37.86
N GLY A 267 -10.55 -0.47 36.98
CA GLY A 267 -11.65 -1.38 36.73
C GLY A 267 -12.79 -0.81 35.88
N ASN A 268 -12.67 0.42 35.38
CA ASN A 268 -13.65 1.09 34.51
C ASN A 268 -12.98 1.64 33.22
N PRO A 269 -12.48 0.77 32.33
CA PRO A 269 -11.73 1.19 31.15
C PRO A 269 -12.63 1.85 30.10
N PHE A 270 -12.09 2.88 29.44
CA PHE A 270 -12.73 3.50 28.28
C PHE A 270 -12.11 2.97 26.98
N TYR A 271 -12.68 1.89 26.45
CA TYR A 271 -12.38 1.38 25.12
C TYR A 271 -13.12 2.20 24.06
N GLN A 272 -12.36 2.82 23.16
CA GLN A 272 -12.91 3.68 22.12
C GLN A 272 -13.43 2.87 20.93
N TYR A 273 -12.65 1.89 20.48
CA TYR A 273 -13.00 1.01 19.37
C TYR A 273 -12.18 -0.28 19.40
N ALA A 274 -12.61 -1.27 18.61
CA ALA A 274 -11.87 -2.51 18.41
C ALA A 274 -11.59 -2.75 16.92
N ILE A 275 -10.43 -3.32 16.62
CA ILE A 275 -10.00 -3.70 15.27
C ILE A 275 -9.85 -5.22 15.23
N PHE A 276 -10.41 -5.85 14.20
CA PHE A 276 -10.32 -7.29 14.00
C PHE A 276 -9.57 -7.59 12.71
N LYS A 277 -8.60 -8.50 12.77
CA LYS A 277 -7.83 -8.96 11.63
C LYS A 277 -8.46 -10.22 11.06
N VAL A 278 -8.75 -10.21 9.75
CA VAL A 278 -9.24 -11.40 9.05
C VAL A 278 -8.07 -12.28 8.60
N GLN A 279 -8.16 -13.58 8.88
CA GLN A 279 -7.12 -14.57 8.58
C GLN A 279 -6.79 -14.67 7.08
N ASN A 280 -7.80 -14.50 6.22
CA ASN A 280 -7.64 -14.55 4.77
C ASN A 280 -8.38 -13.39 4.11
N ALA A 281 -7.62 -12.44 3.56
CA ALA A 281 -8.15 -11.28 2.86
C ALA A 281 -9.11 -11.64 1.70
N GLY A 282 -8.90 -12.77 1.02
CA GLY A 282 -9.79 -13.24 -0.06
C GLY A 282 -11.16 -13.72 0.42
N LYS A 283 -11.34 -13.96 1.72
CA LYS A 283 -12.63 -14.33 2.33
C LYS A 283 -13.27 -13.18 3.12
N TYR A 284 -12.74 -11.97 3.02
CA TYR A 284 -13.16 -10.81 3.81
C TYR A 284 -14.68 -10.61 3.83
N ASP A 285 -15.35 -10.58 2.67
CA ASP A 285 -16.80 -10.38 2.58
C ASP A 285 -17.62 -11.48 3.26
N GLN A 286 -17.11 -12.73 3.24
CA GLN A 286 -17.75 -13.85 3.91
C GLN A 286 -17.62 -13.73 5.43
N VAL A 287 -16.43 -13.33 5.88
CA VAL A 287 -16.15 -13.12 7.30
C VAL A 287 -16.94 -11.92 7.83
N LYS A 288 -17.01 -10.81 7.09
CA LYS A 288 -17.85 -9.64 7.43
C LYS A 288 -19.32 -10.02 7.64
N LYS A 289 -19.90 -10.82 6.74
CA LYS A 289 -21.29 -11.32 6.89
C LYS A 289 -21.46 -12.24 8.10
N SER A 290 -20.42 -12.98 8.47
CA SER A 290 -20.44 -13.87 9.64
C SER A 290 -20.35 -13.06 10.94
N VAL A 291 -19.50 -12.03 10.94
CA VAL A 291 -19.37 -11.06 12.03
C VAL A 291 -20.70 -10.35 12.28
N GLN A 292 -21.37 -9.84 11.25
CA GLN A 292 -22.70 -9.21 11.36
C GLN A 292 -23.79 -10.12 11.95
N LYS A 293 -23.58 -11.43 12.02
CA LYS A 293 -24.49 -12.41 12.63
C LYS A 293 -24.10 -12.75 14.08
N ALA A 294 -23.01 -12.21 14.60
CA ALA A 294 -22.61 -12.41 15.99
C ALA A 294 -23.73 -11.95 16.93
N ASN A 295 -23.92 -12.72 18.01
CA ASN A 295 -24.98 -12.49 18.99
C ASN A 295 -24.61 -11.36 19.96
N ILE A 296 -24.62 -10.12 19.45
CA ILE A 296 -24.36 -8.88 20.16
C ILE A 296 -25.45 -7.85 19.85
N ASP A 297 -25.54 -6.82 20.68
CA ASP A 297 -26.44 -5.69 20.41
C ASP A 297 -25.83 -4.77 19.34
N TRP A 298 -26.03 -5.13 18.07
CA TRP A 298 -25.57 -4.36 16.92
C TRP A 298 -26.10 -2.93 16.88
N SER A 299 -27.18 -2.62 17.60
CA SER A 299 -27.67 -1.24 17.66
C SER A 299 -26.66 -0.31 18.34
N ARG A 300 -25.76 -0.83 19.19
CA ARG A 300 -24.74 -0.03 19.89
C ARG A 300 -23.52 0.29 19.05
N TYR A 301 -23.33 -0.36 17.89
CA TYR A 301 -22.06 -0.34 17.19
C TYR A 301 -22.20 -0.05 15.70
N ASP A 302 -21.28 0.76 15.19
CA ASP A 302 -21.05 0.90 13.76
C ASP A 302 -19.92 -0.05 13.32
N LEU A 303 -20.19 -0.86 12.30
CA LEU A 303 -19.19 -1.72 11.67
C LEU A 303 -18.54 -0.96 10.51
N ILE A 304 -17.35 -0.45 10.75
CA ILE A 304 -16.57 0.32 9.79
C ILE A 304 -15.67 -0.60 9.00
N ASP A 305 -15.82 -0.49 7.69
CA ASP A 305 -15.04 -1.23 6.72
C ASP A 305 -13.78 -0.44 6.38
N ASN A 306 -12.69 -0.71 7.09
CA ASN A 306 -11.37 -0.15 6.76
C ASN A 306 -10.85 -0.63 5.39
N ASN A 307 -11.52 -1.62 4.76
CA ASN A 307 -11.23 -2.14 3.42
C ASN A 307 -11.90 -1.30 2.30
N GLY A 308 -12.83 -0.39 2.62
CA GLY A 308 -13.45 0.52 1.66
C GLY A 308 -12.43 1.36 0.87
N ASN A 309 -11.30 1.68 1.50
CA ASN A 309 -10.19 2.42 0.89
C ASN A 309 -9.23 1.52 0.08
N ILE A 310 -9.14 0.22 0.40
CA ILE A 310 -8.43 -0.77 -0.42
C ILE A 310 -9.15 -0.96 -1.76
N LYS A 311 -10.48 -0.77 -1.82
CA LYS A 311 -11.22 -0.83 -3.07
C LYS A 311 -10.79 0.27 -4.04
N ASN A 312 -10.67 1.52 -3.58
CA ASN A 312 -10.22 2.64 -4.41
C ASN A 312 -8.76 2.47 -4.87
N MET A 313 -7.86 1.98 -4.01
CA MET A 313 -6.49 1.65 -4.41
C MET A 313 -6.42 0.43 -5.35
N THR A 314 -7.19 -0.61 -5.07
CA THR A 314 -7.31 -1.81 -5.93
C THR A 314 -7.85 -1.44 -7.31
N GLU A 315 -8.78 -0.48 -7.39
CA GLU A 315 -9.28 0.07 -8.64
C GLU A 315 -8.17 0.85 -9.38
N ASN A 316 -7.40 1.69 -8.68
CA ASN A 316 -6.27 2.41 -9.28
C ASN A 316 -5.14 1.47 -9.77
N PHE A 317 -4.79 0.43 -9.01
CA PHE A 317 -3.81 -0.58 -9.44
C PHE A 317 -4.39 -1.51 -10.53
N GLY A 318 -5.68 -1.83 -10.46
CA GLY A 318 -6.36 -2.57 -11.53
C GLY A 318 -6.41 -1.79 -12.85
N GLN A 319 -6.59 -0.46 -12.78
CA GLN A 319 -6.45 0.41 -13.94
C GLN A 319 -5.00 0.42 -14.47
N MET A 320 -4.00 0.37 -13.59
CA MET A 320 -2.59 0.29 -13.98
C MET A 320 -2.26 -1.05 -14.66
N ASP A 321 -2.77 -2.19 -14.17
CA ASP A 321 -2.67 -3.49 -14.86
C ASP A 321 -3.32 -3.45 -16.25
N GLN A 322 -4.52 -2.85 -16.36
CA GLN A 322 -5.21 -2.66 -17.63
C GLN A 322 -4.43 -1.75 -18.59
N MET A 323 -3.82 -0.67 -18.11
CA MET A 323 -2.97 0.22 -18.90
C MET A 323 -1.70 -0.50 -19.38
N SER A 324 -1.01 -1.25 -18.52
CA SER A 324 0.17 -2.04 -18.89
C SER A 324 -0.18 -3.12 -19.92
N MET A 325 -1.33 -3.78 -19.77
CA MET A 325 -1.84 -4.74 -20.76
C MET A 325 -2.16 -4.05 -22.09
N GLY A 326 -2.79 -2.86 -22.06
CA GLY A 326 -3.05 -2.05 -23.24
C GLY A 326 -1.76 -1.67 -23.98
N LEU A 327 -0.72 -1.27 -23.24
CA LEU A 327 0.59 -0.95 -23.80
C LEU A 327 1.27 -2.17 -24.43
N LEU A 328 1.24 -3.34 -23.78
CA LEU A 328 1.74 -4.59 -24.35
C LEU A 328 1.05 -4.93 -25.68
N LEU A 329 -0.26 -4.73 -25.76
CA LEU A 329 -1.04 -4.97 -26.99
C LEU A 329 -0.64 -4.00 -28.10
N ILE A 330 -0.55 -2.70 -27.80
CA ILE A 330 -0.17 -1.67 -28.78
C ILE A 330 1.24 -1.92 -29.32
N VAL A 331 2.20 -2.23 -28.45
CA VAL A 331 3.58 -2.54 -28.84
C VAL A 331 3.64 -3.81 -29.67
N SER A 332 2.87 -4.85 -29.31
CA SER A 332 2.81 -6.09 -30.08
C SER A 332 2.27 -5.89 -31.49
N VAL A 333 1.16 -5.15 -31.64
CA VAL A 333 0.53 -4.88 -32.93
C VAL A 333 1.43 -4.00 -33.80
N SER A 334 1.95 -2.91 -33.24
CA SER A 334 2.84 -2.00 -33.95
C SER A 334 4.14 -2.71 -34.38
N GLY A 335 4.70 -3.50 -33.47
CA GLY A 335 5.87 -4.34 -33.72
C GLY A 335 5.66 -5.34 -34.85
N LEU A 336 4.51 -6.02 -34.87
CA LEU A 336 4.15 -6.94 -35.95
C LEU A 336 4.07 -6.21 -37.30
N VAL A 337 3.39 -5.06 -37.36
CA VAL A 337 3.25 -4.27 -38.59
C VAL A 337 4.62 -3.82 -39.10
N ILE A 338 5.46 -3.26 -38.24
CA ILE A 338 6.80 -2.80 -38.60
C ILE A 338 7.64 -3.97 -39.12
N LEU A 339 7.65 -5.10 -38.42
CA LEU A 339 8.41 -6.28 -38.84
C LEU A 339 7.93 -6.83 -40.18
N VAL A 340 6.62 -6.93 -40.40
CA VAL A 340 6.07 -7.37 -41.69
C VAL A 340 6.53 -6.44 -42.81
N LEU A 341 6.44 -5.12 -42.63
CA LEU A 341 6.89 -4.15 -43.63
C LEU A 341 8.38 -4.28 -43.94
N VAL A 342 9.21 -4.43 -42.90
CA VAL A 342 10.66 -4.62 -43.03
C VAL A 342 10.96 -5.91 -43.80
N PHE A 343 10.32 -7.03 -43.46
CA PHE A 343 10.51 -8.29 -44.19
C PHE A 343 10.03 -8.20 -45.63
N LEU A 344 8.87 -7.58 -45.91
CA LEU A 344 8.38 -7.37 -47.28
C LEU A 344 9.35 -6.53 -48.11
N PHE A 345 9.87 -5.43 -47.54
CA PHE A 345 10.87 -4.59 -48.18
C PHE A 345 12.14 -5.39 -48.51
N TRP A 346 12.59 -6.25 -47.60
CA TRP A 346 13.78 -7.07 -47.80
C TRP A 346 13.60 -8.18 -48.82
N ILE A 347 12.43 -8.80 -48.86
CA ILE A 347 12.07 -9.80 -49.88
C ILE A 347 12.06 -9.15 -51.25
N LYS A 348 11.49 -7.95 -51.39
CA LYS A 348 11.47 -7.18 -52.64
C LYS A 348 12.88 -6.91 -53.16
N ASN A 349 13.81 -6.55 -52.29
CA ASN A 349 15.22 -6.30 -52.65
C ASN A 349 16.05 -7.60 -52.87
N ARG A 350 15.42 -8.78 -52.76
CA ARG A 350 16.04 -10.10 -52.96
C ARG A 350 15.33 -10.97 -53.98
N THR A 351 14.35 -10.43 -54.72
CA THR A 351 13.63 -11.18 -55.76
C THR A 351 14.58 -11.82 -56.78
N GLN A 352 15.64 -11.12 -57.18
CA GLN A 352 16.68 -11.64 -58.07
C GLN A 352 17.46 -12.81 -57.45
N GLU A 353 17.93 -12.68 -56.21
CA GLU A 353 18.63 -13.76 -55.50
C GLU A 353 17.72 -15.00 -55.32
N ILE A 354 16.44 -14.77 -55.00
CA ILE A 354 15.42 -15.82 -54.83
C ILE A 354 15.14 -16.53 -56.16
N GLY A 355 15.03 -15.80 -57.26
CA GLY A 355 14.86 -16.36 -58.60
C GLY A 355 16.03 -17.28 -59.00
N ILE A 356 17.28 -16.85 -58.75
CA ILE A 356 18.48 -17.66 -59.02
C ILE A 356 18.49 -18.93 -58.15
N MET A 357 18.18 -18.80 -56.85
CA MET A 357 18.09 -19.97 -55.94
C MET A 357 17.08 -21.01 -56.41
N MET A 358 15.91 -20.54 -56.87
CA MET A 358 14.86 -21.43 -57.37
C MET A 358 15.28 -22.11 -58.68
N SER A 359 15.97 -21.40 -59.58
CA SER A 359 16.53 -21.98 -60.81
C SER A 359 17.61 -23.02 -60.55
N LEU A 360 18.31 -22.93 -59.41
CA LEU A 360 19.28 -23.93 -58.94
C LEU A 360 18.63 -25.13 -58.22
N GLY A 361 17.29 -25.24 -58.24
CA GLY A 361 16.56 -26.38 -57.68
C GLY A 361 16.28 -26.32 -56.17
N LYS A 362 16.47 -25.17 -55.53
CA LYS A 362 16.15 -25.01 -54.09
C LYS A 362 14.66 -24.86 -53.85
N CYS A 363 14.17 -25.52 -52.80
CA CYS A 363 12.76 -25.48 -52.44
C CYS A 363 12.38 -24.12 -51.83
N LYS A 364 11.15 -23.64 -52.09
CA LYS A 364 10.64 -22.39 -51.51
C LYS A 364 10.68 -22.40 -49.97
N PHE A 365 10.47 -23.57 -49.37
CA PHE A 365 10.58 -23.76 -47.92
C PHE A 365 12.01 -23.59 -47.39
N GLU A 366 13.04 -24.09 -48.10
CA GLU A 366 14.45 -23.88 -47.69
C GLU A 366 14.83 -22.39 -47.69
N ILE A 367 14.32 -21.62 -48.65
CA ILE A 367 14.53 -20.17 -48.73
C ILE A 367 13.83 -19.47 -47.56
N TRP A 368 12.61 -19.90 -47.22
CA TRP A 368 11.87 -19.35 -46.10
C TRP A 368 12.55 -19.64 -44.75
N VAL A 369 13.01 -20.87 -44.53
CA VAL A 369 13.80 -21.25 -43.33
C VAL A 369 15.10 -20.45 -43.25
N GLN A 370 15.73 -20.13 -44.39
CA GLN A 370 16.90 -19.26 -44.40
C GLN A 370 16.57 -17.85 -43.86
N PHE A 371 15.46 -17.25 -44.28
CA PHE A 371 15.04 -15.94 -43.80
C PHE A 371 14.65 -15.95 -42.32
N LEU A 372 13.97 -17.01 -41.87
CA LEU A 372 13.66 -17.19 -40.46
C LEU A 372 14.94 -17.30 -39.63
N TRP A 373 15.91 -18.10 -40.10
CA TRP A 373 17.18 -18.26 -39.41
C TRP A 373 17.99 -16.96 -39.34
N GLU A 374 18.03 -16.18 -40.43
CA GLU A 374 18.63 -14.84 -40.43
C GLU A 374 18.02 -13.94 -39.36
N ALA A 375 16.69 -13.94 -39.25
CA ALA A 375 15.94 -13.11 -38.31
C ALA A 375 16.15 -13.56 -36.85
N VAL A 376 16.12 -14.86 -36.59
CA VAL A 376 16.35 -15.43 -35.24
C VAL A 376 17.75 -15.08 -34.72
N MET A 377 18.80 -15.22 -35.54
CA MET A 377 20.16 -14.89 -35.11
C MET A 377 20.31 -13.42 -34.72
N ILE A 378 19.76 -12.50 -35.51
CA ILE A 378 19.78 -11.06 -35.20
C ILE A 378 18.99 -10.78 -33.93
N SER A 379 17.86 -11.48 -33.74
CA SER A 379 16.99 -11.25 -32.59
C SER A 379 17.59 -11.72 -31.28
N ILE A 380 18.33 -12.85 -31.29
CA ILE A 380 19.08 -13.31 -30.11
C ILE A 380 20.09 -12.25 -29.69
N ILE A 381 20.84 -11.69 -30.64
CA ILE A 381 21.82 -10.62 -30.35
C ILE A 381 21.11 -9.35 -29.86
N GLY A 382 19.98 -8.99 -30.47
CA GLY A 382 19.18 -7.83 -30.08
C GLY A 382 18.61 -7.95 -28.67
N MET A 383 18.09 -9.12 -28.30
CA MET A 383 17.60 -9.39 -26.95
C MET A 383 18.72 -9.30 -25.92
N LEU A 384 19.88 -9.92 -26.18
CA LEU A 384 21.04 -9.87 -25.28
C LEU A 384 21.50 -8.43 -25.04
N LEU A 385 21.54 -7.61 -26.09
CA LEU A 385 21.86 -6.18 -25.97
C LEU A 385 20.76 -5.42 -25.23
N SER A 386 19.49 -5.72 -25.49
CA SER A 386 18.38 -5.09 -24.79
C SER A 386 18.44 -5.34 -23.29
N PHE A 387 18.73 -6.59 -22.87
CA PHE A 387 18.88 -6.94 -21.46
C PHE A 387 20.08 -6.24 -20.81
N ALA A 388 21.17 -6.02 -21.55
CA ALA A 388 22.33 -5.28 -21.04
C ALA A 388 22.06 -3.76 -20.91
N ILE A 389 21.21 -3.20 -21.77
CA ILE A 389 20.86 -1.77 -21.78
C ILE A 389 19.69 -1.45 -20.84
N SER A 390 18.84 -2.45 -20.54
CA SER A 390 17.62 -2.29 -19.74
C SER A 390 17.85 -1.65 -18.35
N PRO A 391 18.91 -1.99 -17.58
CA PRO A 391 19.17 -1.37 -16.28
C PRO A 391 19.45 0.14 -16.40
N ILE A 392 20.19 0.56 -17.44
CA ILE A 392 20.56 1.96 -17.67
C ILE A 392 19.32 2.80 -18.01
N ILE A 393 18.42 2.25 -18.83
CA ILE A 393 17.14 2.89 -19.15
C ILE A 393 16.26 2.99 -17.90
N ALA A 394 16.22 1.93 -17.08
CA ALA A 394 15.44 1.89 -15.85
C ALA A 394 15.90 2.96 -14.83
N GLU A 395 17.21 3.06 -14.57
CA GLU A 395 17.78 4.09 -13.67
C GLU A 395 17.46 5.51 -14.16
N THR A 396 17.58 5.75 -15.47
CA THR A 396 17.34 7.08 -16.06
C THR A 396 15.85 7.46 -15.96
N SER A 397 14.94 6.54 -16.28
CA SER A 397 13.49 6.76 -16.13
C SER A 397 13.07 6.93 -14.68
N ALA A 398 13.65 6.17 -13.76
CA ALA A 398 13.39 6.32 -12.32
C ALA A 398 13.82 7.71 -11.82
N SER A 399 14.99 8.21 -12.24
CA SER A 399 15.46 9.54 -11.86
C SER A 399 14.60 10.69 -12.41
N TYR A 400 14.02 10.51 -13.60
CA TYR A 400 13.14 11.50 -14.23
C TYR A 400 11.77 11.54 -13.54
N LEU A 401 11.17 10.37 -13.29
CA LEU A 401 9.91 10.25 -12.57
C LEU A 401 10.02 10.78 -11.15
N ALA A 402 11.10 10.46 -10.43
CA ALA A 402 11.37 10.99 -9.10
C ALA A 402 11.35 12.53 -9.07
N LYS A 403 11.90 13.17 -10.12
CA LYS A 403 11.95 14.62 -10.27
C LYS A 403 10.58 15.24 -10.58
N GLU A 404 9.73 14.54 -11.32
CA GLU A 404 8.37 14.98 -11.70
C GLU A 404 7.36 14.83 -10.53
N THR A 405 7.46 13.74 -9.76
CA THR A 405 6.70 13.59 -8.50
C THR A 405 7.08 14.65 -7.46
N GLN A 406 8.31 15.15 -7.48
CA GLN A 406 8.75 16.20 -6.56
C GLN A 406 8.13 17.57 -6.89
N THR A 407 7.83 17.85 -8.15
CA THR A 407 7.10 19.06 -8.58
C THR A 407 5.61 19.02 -8.26
N LEU A 408 4.95 17.85 -8.39
CA LEU A 408 3.54 17.67 -7.99
C LEU A 408 3.33 17.84 -6.47
N ARG A 409 4.34 17.49 -5.67
CA ARG A 409 4.34 17.67 -4.20
C ARG A 409 4.27 19.14 -3.76
N LEU A 410 4.85 20.07 -4.53
CA LEU A 410 4.84 21.50 -4.22
C LEU A 410 3.46 22.13 -4.51
N GLU A 411 2.76 21.66 -5.55
CA GLU A 411 1.43 22.16 -5.92
C GLU A 411 0.31 21.61 -5.01
N GLN A 412 0.44 20.37 -4.52
CA GLN A 412 -0.54 19.78 -3.59
C GLN A 412 -0.46 20.35 -2.16
N GLN A 413 0.73 20.77 -1.72
CA GLN A 413 0.92 21.43 -0.43
C GLN A 413 0.23 22.81 -0.34
N GLU A 414 0.02 23.52 -1.45
CA GLU A 414 -0.70 24.80 -1.45
C GLU A 414 -2.23 24.64 -1.39
N GLN A 415 -2.79 23.50 -1.82
CA GLN A 415 -4.25 23.28 -1.88
C GLN A 415 -4.88 22.74 -0.59
N GLU A 416 -4.12 22.08 0.29
CA GLU A 416 -4.66 21.49 1.54
C GLU A 416 -4.70 22.45 2.74
N ASN A 417 -4.21 23.69 2.58
CA ASN A 417 -4.24 24.73 3.62
C ASN A 417 -5.65 25.35 3.84
N THR A 418 -6.67 24.90 3.12
CA THR A 418 -8.06 25.32 3.30
C THR A 418 -8.93 24.21 3.87
N GLY A 419 -8.83 24.05 5.19
CA GLY A 419 -9.83 23.57 6.15
C GLY A 419 -10.85 22.49 5.74
N THR A 420 -10.81 21.35 6.43
CA THR A 420 -11.92 20.76 7.22
C THR A 420 -11.41 19.49 7.91
N TYR A 421 -11.64 19.39 9.22
CA TYR A 421 -11.29 18.23 10.06
C TYR A 421 -12.31 17.12 9.90
N ILE A 422 -12.03 16.11 9.07
CA ILE A 422 -12.63 14.77 9.19
C ILE A 422 -11.72 13.71 8.57
N ASP A 423 -11.54 12.63 9.33
CA ASP A 423 -11.04 11.31 8.95
C ASP A 423 -9.54 11.15 8.64
N GLY A 424 -8.95 10.14 9.28
CA GLY A 424 -7.52 9.83 9.36
C GLY A 424 -6.92 9.23 8.10
N TYR A 425 -7.33 9.72 6.93
CA TYR A 425 -6.82 9.30 5.64
C TYR A 425 -5.91 10.37 5.02
N ILE A 426 -4.61 10.08 5.01
CA ILE A 426 -3.65 10.66 4.08
C ILE A 426 -3.25 9.50 3.18
N ALA A 427 -3.38 9.67 1.86
CA ALA A 427 -2.88 8.68 0.91
C ALA A 427 -1.39 8.43 1.21
N PRO A 428 -0.92 7.17 1.21
CA PRO A 428 0.46 6.86 1.54
C PRO A 428 1.36 7.70 0.64
N ASP A 429 2.27 8.46 1.26
CA ASP A 429 3.40 9.00 0.54
C ASP A 429 4.18 7.79 0.06
N LEU A 430 3.98 7.43 -1.21
CA LEU A 430 4.82 6.49 -1.91
C LEU A 430 6.20 7.15 -1.98
N LYS A 431 6.98 6.99 -0.90
CA LYS A 431 8.42 6.89 -1.06
C LYS A 431 8.58 5.82 -2.11
N ILE A 432 8.99 6.26 -3.29
CA ILE A 432 9.59 5.41 -4.29
C ILE A 432 10.79 4.80 -3.57
N GLN A 433 10.55 3.72 -2.80
CA GLN A 433 11.56 2.74 -2.49
C GLN A 433 12.15 2.41 -3.84
N ASP A 434 13.49 2.51 -3.91
CA ASP A 434 14.29 2.18 -5.08
C ASP A 434 13.50 1.26 -5.98
N VAL A 435 13.07 1.76 -7.15
CA VAL A 435 12.51 0.89 -8.16
C VAL A 435 13.70 0.06 -8.67
N GLU A 436 14.18 -0.86 -7.85
CA GLU A 436 14.88 -2.04 -8.30
C GLU A 436 13.86 -2.75 -9.17
N VAL A 437 13.88 -2.42 -10.46
CA VAL A 437 13.25 -3.22 -11.49
C VAL A 437 13.99 -4.54 -11.48
N HIS A 438 13.64 -5.42 -10.55
CA HIS A 438 14.07 -6.81 -10.55
C HIS A 438 13.41 -7.44 -11.76
N ILE A 439 14.13 -7.44 -12.88
CA ILE A 439 13.72 -8.18 -14.08
C ILE A 439 13.72 -9.66 -13.66
N THR A 440 12.52 -10.21 -13.41
CA THR A 440 12.39 -11.59 -12.99
C THR A 440 12.68 -12.52 -14.16
N LYS A 441 13.13 -13.75 -13.85
CA LYS A 441 13.39 -14.78 -14.87
C LYS A 441 12.13 -15.09 -15.70
N GLU A 442 10.95 -14.95 -15.11
CA GLU A 442 9.67 -15.14 -15.79
C GLU A 442 9.40 -14.05 -16.84
N MET A 443 9.67 -12.78 -16.54
CA MET A 443 9.52 -11.68 -17.51
C MET A 443 10.40 -11.90 -18.74
N VAL A 444 11.64 -12.33 -18.54
CA VAL A 444 12.58 -12.62 -19.64
C VAL A 444 12.06 -13.76 -20.53
N LEU A 445 11.53 -14.83 -19.92
CA LEU A 445 10.96 -15.95 -20.68
C LEU A 445 9.74 -15.53 -21.52
N ILE A 446 8.87 -14.69 -20.95
CA ILE A 446 7.69 -14.18 -21.66
C ILE A 446 8.12 -13.23 -22.80
N ASP A 447 9.10 -12.35 -22.58
CA ASP A 447 9.64 -11.45 -23.61
C ASP A 447 10.20 -12.23 -24.82
N ILE A 448 11.03 -13.24 -24.54
CA ILE A 448 11.59 -14.13 -25.56
C ILE A 448 10.47 -14.82 -26.34
N GLY A 449 9.45 -15.32 -25.64
CA GLY A 449 8.28 -15.96 -26.25
C GLY A 449 7.50 -15.02 -27.17
N MET A 450 7.19 -13.81 -26.70
CA MET A 450 6.43 -12.79 -27.42
C MET A 450 7.15 -12.33 -28.69
N ILE A 451 8.42 -11.95 -28.58
CA ILE A 451 9.20 -11.48 -29.74
C ILE A 451 9.40 -12.61 -30.74
N SER A 452 9.72 -13.83 -30.28
CA SER A 452 9.86 -14.98 -31.16
C SER A 452 8.56 -15.27 -31.90
N GLY A 453 7.41 -15.21 -31.20
CA GLY A 453 6.08 -15.36 -31.80
C GLY A 453 5.80 -14.32 -32.86
N ILE A 454 5.95 -13.03 -32.55
CA ILE A 454 5.73 -11.92 -33.49
C ILE A 454 6.65 -12.06 -34.71
N LEU A 455 7.91 -12.39 -34.49
CA LEU A 455 8.90 -12.56 -35.57
C LEU A 455 8.54 -13.72 -36.49
N ILE A 456 8.17 -14.87 -35.95
CA ILE A 456 7.74 -16.03 -36.74
C ILE A 456 6.51 -15.65 -37.58
N ILE A 457 5.51 -15.00 -36.98
CA ILE A 457 4.30 -14.55 -37.69
C ILE A 457 4.68 -13.56 -38.80
N ALA A 458 5.54 -12.59 -38.52
CA ALA A 458 5.97 -11.61 -39.51
C ALA A 458 6.69 -12.24 -40.71
N VAL A 459 7.61 -13.19 -40.45
CA VAL A 459 8.32 -13.94 -41.48
C VAL A 459 7.39 -14.88 -42.26
N LEU A 460 6.39 -15.48 -41.62
CA LEU A 460 5.35 -16.29 -42.29
C LEU A 460 4.53 -15.43 -43.25
N VAL A 461 3.99 -14.30 -42.78
CA VAL A 461 3.17 -13.37 -43.58
C VAL A 461 3.95 -12.85 -44.78
N ALA A 462 5.18 -12.39 -44.56
CA ALA A 462 6.05 -11.94 -45.62
C ALA A 462 6.41 -13.10 -46.58
N GLY A 463 6.64 -14.30 -46.06
CA GLY A 463 6.93 -15.52 -46.82
C GLY A 463 5.82 -15.96 -47.77
N ILE A 464 4.54 -15.76 -47.41
CA ILE A 464 3.39 -16.07 -48.29
C ILE A 464 3.50 -15.32 -49.62
N THR A 465 4.02 -14.09 -49.61
CA THR A 465 4.19 -13.31 -50.86
C THR A 465 5.20 -13.95 -51.81
N ILE A 466 6.27 -14.56 -51.29
CA ILE A 466 7.23 -15.36 -52.07
C ILE A 466 6.56 -16.64 -52.57
N MET A 467 5.82 -17.33 -51.69
CA MET A 467 5.21 -18.61 -52.02
C MET A 467 4.18 -18.50 -53.15
N LYS A 468 3.43 -17.39 -53.21
CA LYS A 468 2.43 -17.13 -54.26
C LYS A 468 3.02 -16.77 -55.63
N LYS A 469 4.23 -16.19 -55.72
CA LYS A 469 4.84 -15.85 -57.02
C LYS A 469 5.31 -17.12 -57.77
N ARG A 470 5.00 -17.20 -59.07
CA ARG A 470 5.53 -18.28 -59.95
C ARG A 470 6.98 -17.94 -60.36
N PRO A 471 7.87 -18.95 -60.52
CA PRO A 471 9.27 -18.72 -60.92
C PRO A 471 9.41 -17.84 -62.16
N LYS A 472 8.52 -18.05 -63.14
CA LYS A 472 8.48 -17.31 -64.40
C LYS A 472 8.13 -15.82 -64.22
N GLN A 473 7.33 -15.48 -63.21
CA GLN A 473 6.95 -14.08 -62.91
C GLN A 473 8.08 -13.32 -62.19
N ILE A 474 8.85 -14.01 -61.34
CA ILE A 474 10.02 -13.44 -60.65
C ILE A 474 11.12 -13.10 -61.68
N LEU A 475 11.25 -13.93 -62.72
CA LEU A 475 12.21 -13.74 -63.81
C LEU A 475 11.71 -12.78 -64.91
N SER A 476 10.40 -12.62 -65.10
CA SER A 476 9.84 -11.67 -66.09
C SER A 476 9.77 -10.23 -65.60
N GLU A 477 9.77 -9.99 -64.28
CA GLU A 477 10.02 -8.66 -63.68
C GLU A 477 11.47 -8.16 -63.94
N MET A 478 12.30 -8.95 -64.64
CA MET A 478 13.69 -8.62 -64.99
C MET A 478 13.88 -8.11 -66.44
N SER A 479 12.81 -8.02 -67.24
CA SER A 479 12.86 -7.44 -68.60
C SER A 479 12.62 -5.95 -68.60
#